data_AF-A0A7C4RVS9-F1
#
_entry.id   AF-A0A7C4RVS9-F1
#
_cell.length_a   1.000
_cell.length_b   1.000
_cell.length_c   1.000
_cell.angle_alpha   90.00
_cell.angle_beta   90.00
_cell.angle_gamma   90.00
#
_symmetry.space_group_name_H-M   'P 1'
#
loop_
_entity.id
_entity.type
_entity.pdbx_description
1 polymer ?
#
loop_
_entity_poly.entity_id
_entity_poly.type
_entity_poly.pdbx_seq_one_letter_code
_entity_poly.pdbx_strand_id
1 'polypeptide(L)'
;MSVFRRFEIKLVSLNLVLMVLLFSTISLGGFFQKTYPQLPINQQNPDSSWGAVYSKSVSTRVVTGQTILSVAYEVTTVNANPGEGPFSDVSQTYLVDYNRDGRADIFSVTYGGRVIIKRNDGVVNNELRFTDAVSYIIWNLGNNNGSGDGTAVVDDFDNDGTPDLFLFNARQLAIFIPNASVPKSVTANPPQMFWQFFNSDPKFRTNWTVSAMVAYDYDGDGYKDIIYADMSGRIWLWKNIHSRGNTRFFDPNGRVLLFSDPDVGTTAAYGGAVLDLADVDDDGVPDLVVGHTDKRNIFLYPGKLVNQQLVFDPREKIALVRPDGDLGNLVSVDPTIPNSKNPKLLPSFAPTLIKVIDVDRDGIKDIFIATDAWRQGANFGGSIYLFKGRGRTTDGKTNFVSLELVRGNYSSSGVNPYDFDSGAVGDIDNDGIPDFVAADGNHSGNYYKIVMTTNFLYVTEAGFLVSFETPRLVGIPLANLRENFTKRIEVTVVFANTSESQGTFSLRYAKSKIRDPRLIDPKNYTLFPGTTESMPIPPTRTFAATVEFSTPVMDPQVIITIEPPKRSDGTVDRTKSPQILSITYKVWTEPAQVQVKRFQWMRNN
;
A
#
# COMPACT_ATOMS: atom_id res chain seq x y z
N MET A 1 -9.13 -40.80 69.14
CA MET A 1 -7.73 -40.90 68.67
C MET A 1 -7.70 -40.88 67.13
N SER A 2 -8.20 -39.81 66.52
CA SER A 2 -8.41 -39.73 65.05
C SER A 2 -8.71 -38.30 64.55
N VAL A 3 -7.87 -37.30 64.83
CA VAL A 3 -8.00 -35.95 64.19
C VAL A 3 -6.64 -35.26 63.92
N PHE A 4 -5.52 -35.97 63.91
CA PHE A 4 -4.18 -35.38 63.66
C PHE A 4 -3.44 -35.95 62.44
N ARG A 5 -4.18 -36.34 61.38
CA ARG A 5 -3.59 -36.84 60.12
C ARG A 5 -4.29 -36.31 58.85
N ARG A 6 -4.70 -35.04 58.85
CA ARG A 6 -5.26 -34.38 57.64
C ARG A 6 -4.69 -32.98 57.33
N PHE A 7 -3.67 -32.52 58.04
CA PHE A 7 -3.08 -31.19 57.82
C PHE A 7 -1.65 -31.17 57.26
N GLU A 8 -0.99 -32.32 57.07
CA GLU A 8 0.38 -32.36 56.50
C GLU A 8 0.45 -32.71 55.00
N ILE A 9 -0.67 -32.98 54.32
CA ILE A 9 -0.68 -33.27 52.87
C ILE A 9 -1.07 -32.06 52.01
N LYS A 10 -1.51 -30.94 52.62
CA LYS A 10 -1.89 -29.71 51.90
C LYS A 10 -0.77 -28.66 51.75
N LEU A 11 0.34 -28.77 52.49
CA LEU A 11 1.44 -27.81 52.35
C LEU A 11 2.48 -28.20 51.27
N VAL A 12 2.59 -29.48 50.94
CA VAL A 12 3.49 -29.94 49.85
C VAL A 12 2.83 -29.72 48.48
N SER A 13 1.50 -29.84 48.39
CA SER A 13 0.74 -29.60 47.15
C SER A 13 0.59 -28.11 46.80
N LEU A 14 0.59 -27.21 47.79
CA LEU A 14 0.57 -25.76 47.52
C LEU A 14 1.92 -25.25 47.00
N ASN A 15 3.05 -25.77 47.51
CA ASN A 15 4.38 -25.45 46.96
C ASN A 15 4.61 -26.06 45.58
N LEU A 16 4.04 -27.24 45.29
CA LEU A 16 4.12 -27.84 43.95
C LEU A 16 3.24 -27.08 42.94
N VAL A 17 2.05 -26.60 43.33
CA VAL A 17 1.21 -25.75 42.47
C VAL A 17 1.83 -24.37 42.27
N LEU A 18 2.50 -23.80 43.27
CA LEU A 18 3.24 -22.55 43.12
C LEU A 18 4.52 -22.72 42.28
N MET A 19 5.23 -23.85 42.39
CA MET A 19 6.38 -24.19 41.52
C MET A 19 5.96 -24.55 40.10
N VAL A 20 4.80 -25.18 39.89
CA VAL A 20 4.26 -25.51 38.56
C VAL A 20 3.65 -24.26 37.89
N LEU A 21 3.14 -23.29 38.65
CA LEU A 21 2.77 -21.95 38.15
C LEU A 21 4.00 -21.04 37.91
N LEU A 22 5.18 -21.38 38.45
CA LEU A 22 6.45 -20.71 38.15
C LEU A 22 7.16 -21.28 36.91
N PHE A 23 6.61 -22.33 36.29
CA PHE A 23 7.09 -22.93 35.04
C PHE A 23 6.09 -22.82 33.87
N SER A 24 5.07 -21.95 33.97
CA SER A 24 4.29 -21.56 32.79
C SER A 24 4.99 -20.39 32.08
N THR A 25 5.55 -20.73 30.92
CA THR A 25 6.31 -19.91 29.94
C THR A 25 7.74 -19.54 30.37
N ILE A 26 8.68 -20.46 30.14
CA ILE A 26 10.05 -20.05 29.78
C ILE A 26 9.91 -19.39 28.40
N SER A 27 9.60 -18.10 28.35
CA SER A 27 9.74 -17.35 27.12
C SER A 27 11.24 -17.28 26.82
N LEU A 28 11.66 -18.01 25.79
CA LEU A 28 13.02 -17.92 25.30
C LEU A 28 13.08 -16.71 24.36
N GLY A 29 14.17 -15.94 24.47
CA GLY A 29 14.50 -14.94 23.49
C GLY A 29 14.64 -15.56 22.10
N GLY A 30 14.13 -14.89 21.07
CA GLY A 30 14.18 -15.34 19.67
C GLY A 30 15.24 -14.61 18.85
N PHE A 31 15.72 -15.25 17.78
CA PHE A 31 16.54 -14.64 16.73
C PHE A 31 15.78 -14.67 15.40
N PHE A 32 15.73 -13.52 14.73
CA PHE A 32 15.01 -13.36 13.48
C PHE A 32 15.85 -12.55 12.48
N GLN A 33 15.68 -12.84 11.19
CA GLN A 33 16.38 -12.14 10.13
C GLN A 33 15.46 -11.91 8.93
N LYS A 34 15.53 -10.70 8.35
CA LYS A 34 14.88 -10.38 7.08
C LYS A 34 15.81 -9.53 6.21
N THR A 35 15.80 -9.81 4.91
CA THR A 35 16.52 -9.05 3.89
C THR A 35 15.53 -8.39 2.93
N TYR A 36 15.84 -7.16 2.55
CA TYR A 36 15.09 -6.30 1.65
C TYR A 36 15.94 -5.91 0.43
N PRO A 37 15.35 -5.60 -0.73
CA PRO A 37 13.90 -5.45 -0.94
C PRO A 37 13.18 -6.80 -0.95
N GLN A 38 11.93 -6.81 -0.50
CA GLN A 38 11.05 -7.94 -0.74
C GLN A 38 10.51 -7.87 -2.17
N LEU A 39 10.69 -8.97 -2.90
CA LEU A 39 10.12 -9.15 -4.22
C LEU A 39 8.88 -10.06 -4.13
N PRO A 40 7.82 -9.79 -4.92
CA PRO A 40 7.72 -8.71 -5.92
C PRO A 40 7.66 -7.31 -5.28
N ILE A 41 8.14 -6.29 -5.98
CA ILE A 41 8.00 -4.89 -5.52
C ILE A 41 6.53 -4.49 -5.49
N ASN A 42 6.09 -3.86 -4.41
CA ASN A 42 4.77 -3.27 -4.31
C ASN A 42 4.72 -2.00 -5.18
N GLN A 43 4.08 -2.05 -6.34
CA GLN A 43 4.10 -0.94 -7.29
C GLN A 43 3.36 0.31 -6.79
N GLN A 44 2.40 0.18 -5.89
CA GLN A 44 1.72 1.33 -5.28
C GLN A 44 2.57 2.00 -4.20
N ASN A 45 3.42 1.26 -3.51
CA ASN A 45 4.31 1.80 -2.47
C ASN A 45 5.67 1.08 -2.52
N PRO A 46 6.50 1.32 -3.55
CA PRO A 46 7.68 0.49 -3.81
C PRO A 46 8.75 0.63 -2.73
N ASP A 47 8.81 1.79 -2.05
CA ASP A 47 9.77 2.00 -0.96
C ASP A 47 9.39 1.19 0.30
N SER A 48 8.12 0.80 0.46
CA SER A 48 7.69 -0.08 1.55
C SER A 48 8.30 -1.49 1.42
N SER A 49 8.63 -1.92 0.18
CA SER A 49 9.36 -3.16 -0.08
C SER A 49 10.77 -3.14 0.52
N TRP A 50 11.25 -2.01 1.07
CA TRP A 50 12.52 -1.90 1.80
C TRP A 50 12.38 -2.04 3.31
N GLY A 51 11.20 -2.46 3.78
CA GLY A 51 10.89 -2.58 5.20
C GLY A 51 10.66 -1.22 5.85
N ALA A 52 10.15 -0.24 5.09
CA ALA A 52 9.89 1.10 5.58
C ALA A 52 8.39 1.34 5.75
N VAL A 53 8.01 1.91 6.90
CA VAL A 53 6.65 2.43 7.13
C VAL A 53 6.51 3.85 6.56
N TYR A 54 7.61 4.58 6.47
CA TYR A 54 7.64 5.93 5.94
C TYR A 54 8.95 6.16 5.19
N SER A 55 8.86 6.92 4.10
CA SER A 55 9.97 7.30 3.26
C SER A 55 9.81 8.75 2.82
N LYS A 56 10.92 9.45 2.67
CA LYS A 56 10.96 10.79 2.08
C LYS A 56 12.17 10.93 1.17
N SER A 57 11.97 11.51 -0.01
CA SER A 57 13.02 11.81 -0.99
C SER A 57 13.86 10.60 -1.38
N VAL A 58 13.25 9.42 -1.40
CA VAL A 58 13.86 8.16 -1.86
C VAL A 58 12.98 7.50 -2.89
N SER A 59 13.58 6.63 -3.69
CA SER A 59 12.92 5.90 -4.76
C SER A 59 13.53 4.52 -4.96
N THR A 60 12.70 3.57 -5.33
CA THR A 60 13.11 2.22 -5.78
C THR A 60 13.24 2.18 -7.29
N ARG A 61 14.32 1.59 -7.82
CA ARG A 61 14.63 1.57 -9.27
C ARG A 61 15.37 0.31 -9.68
N VAL A 62 15.37 -0.02 -10.96
CA VAL A 62 16.17 -1.09 -11.57
C VAL A 62 17.33 -0.49 -12.34
N VAL A 63 18.55 -0.65 -11.85
CA VAL A 63 19.79 -0.19 -12.51
C VAL A 63 20.63 -1.41 -12.86
N THR A 64 20.99 -1.57 -14.15
CA THR A 64 21.77 -2.71 -14.64
C THR A 64 21.19 -4.09 -14.24
N GLY A 65 19.86 -4.20 -14.20
CA GLY A 65 19.15 -5.42 -13.82
C GLY A 65 19.11 -5.70 -12.32
N GLN A 66 19.51 -4.74 -11.47
CA GLN A 66 19.44 -4.84 -10.02
C GLN A 66 18.46 -3.81 -9.47
N THR A 67 17.56 -4.25 -8.60
CA THR A 67 16.71 -3.35 -7.83
C THR A 67 17.54 -2.63 -6.77
N ILE A 68 17.50 -1.31 -6.79
CA ILE A 68 18.19 -0.40 -5.89
C ILE A 68 17.21 0.53 -5.20
N LEU A 69 17.59 1.04 -4.03
CA LEU A 69 17.04 2.23 -3.40
C LEU A 69 18.04 3.37 -3.53
N SER A 70 17.59 4.53 -4.00
CA SER A 70 18.41 5.75 -4.07
C SER A 70 17.62 6.96 -3.59
N VAL A 71 18.27 8.13 -3.55
CA VAL A 71 17.56 9.41 -3.46
C VAL A 71 16.62 9.52 -4.68
N ALA A 72 15.46 10.14 -4.50
CA ALA A 72 14.50 10.36 -5.58
C ALA A 72 15.03 11.40 -6.59
N TYR A 73 14.56 11.30 -7.83
CA TYR A 73 14.81 12.38 -8.80
C TYR A 73 13.91 13.58 -8.54
N GLU A 74 14.40 14.74 -8.98
CA GLU A 74 13.63 15.97 -9.01
C GLU A 74 12.53 15.84 -10.06
N VAL A 75 11.29 15.93 -9.56
CA VAL A 75 10.09 16.12 -10.38
C VAL A 75 9.99 17.60 -10.75
N THR A 76 9.94 17.89 -12.04
CA THR A 76 9.79 19.27 -12.53
C THR A 76 8.34 19.66 -12.71
N THR A 77 7.57 18.78 -13.35
CA THR A 77 6.16 19.00 -13.68
C THR A 77 5.42 17.68 -13.68
N VAL A 78 4.15 17.73 -13.30
CA VAL A 78 3.21 16.62 -13.45
C VAL A 78 2.36 16.87 -14.69
N ASN A 79 2.53 16.04 -15.73
CA ASN A 79 1.78 16.17 -16.97
C ASN A 79 1.09 14.85 -17.32
N ALA A 80 -0.07 14.94 -17.95
CA ALA A 80 -0.74 13.81 -18.56
C ALA A 80 -0.51 13.81 -20.07
N ASN A 81 -0.07 12.68 -20.61
CA ASN A 81 0.16 12.50 -22.04
C ASN A 81 -0.78 11.41 -22.58
N PRO A 82 -1.52 11.66 -23.67
CA PRO A 82 -2.34 10.65 -24.29
C PRO A 82 -1.47 9.56 -24.94
N GLY A 83 -2.00 8.35 -25.01
CA GLY A 83 -1.39 7.23 -25.69
C GLY A 83 -2.44 6.21 -26.13
N GLU A 84 -2.01 5.30 -27.01
CA GLU A 84 -2.83 4.19 -27.48
C GLU A 84 -2.13 2.87 -27.19
N GLY A 85 -2.90 1.80 -27.01
CA GLY A 85 -2.34 0.49 -26.69
C GLY A 85 -3.37 -0.59 -26.46
N PRO A 86 -2.96 -1.73 -25.88
CA PRO A 86 -3.77 -2.94 -25.85
C PRO A 86 -4.85 -2.95 -24.76
N PHE A 87 -5.31 -1.78 -24.29
CA PHE A 87 -6.26 -1.63 -23.18
C PHE A 87 -7.72 -1.74 -23.61
N SER A 88 -8.01 -2.32 -24.78
CA SER A 88 -9.39 -2.56 -25.21
C SER A 88 -10.01 -3.76 -24.49
N ASP A 89 -11.30 -3.64 -24.18
CA ASP A 89 -12.09 -4.59 -23.38
C ASP A 89 -11.53 -4.82 -21.95
N VAL A 90 -10.67 -3.95 -21.42
CA VAL A 90 -10.08 -4.11 -20.08
C VAL A 90 -11.01 -3.55 -19.00
N SER A 91 -11.29 -4.36 -18.00
CA SER A 91 -12.12 -4.00 -16.85
C SER A 91 -11.33 -3.77 -15.57
N GLN A 92 -10.11 -4.30 -15.44
CA GLN A 92 -9.25 -3.98 -14.30
C GLN A 92 -7.80 -3.96 -14.77
N THR A 93 -7.00 -3.08 -14.19
CA THR A 93 -5.56 -2.99 -14.43
C THR A 93 -4.85 -2.79 -13.11
N TYR A 94 -3.78 -3.54 -12.91
CA TYR A 94 -2.85 -3.42 -11.80
C TYR A 94 -1.44 -3.38 -12.37
N LEU A 95 -0.56 -2.70 -11.66
CA LEU A 95 0.87 -2.80 -11.89
C LEU A 95 1.46 -3.75 -10.85
N VAL A 96 2.15 -4.78 -11.32
CA VAL A 96 2.72 -5.83 -10.47
C VAL A 96 4.09 -6.23 -11.01
N ASP A 97 5.04 -6.52 -10.14
CA ASP A 97 6.35 -7.07 -10.54
C ASP A 97 6.26 -8.61 -10.59
N TYR A 98 5.49 -9.17 -11.53
CA TYR A 98 5.12 -10.60 -11.46
C TYR A 98 6.33 -11.52 -11.66
N ASN A 99 7.34 -11.06 -12.39
CA ASN A 99 8.53 -11.82 -12.73
C ASN A 99 9.72 -11.52 -11.78
N ARG A 100 9.54 -10.61 -10.81
CA ARG A 100 10.53 -10.21 -9.81
C ARG A 100 11.79 -9.57 -10.42
N ASP A 101 11.64 -8.85 -11.52
CA ASP A 101 12.72 -8.09 -12.15
C ASP A 101 12.78 -6.63 -11.66
N GLY A 102 11.84 -6.24 -10.79
CA GLY A 102 11.75 -4.93 -10.16
C GLY A 102 11.02 -3.89 -11.01
N ARG A 103 10.52 -4.24 -12.20
CA ARG A 103 9.73 -3.35 -13.05
C ARG A 103 8.23 -3.59 -12.85
N ALA A 104 7.45 -2.55 -13.08
CA ALA A 104 6.00 -2.64 -13.08
C ALA A 104 5.51 -3.32 -14.36
N ASP A 105 4.99 -4.54 -14.27
CA ASP A 105 4.26 -5.21 -15.35
C ASP A 105 2.77 -4.89 -15.29
N ILE A 106 2.08 -4.97 -16.43
CA ILE A 106 0.63 -4.74 -16.50
C ILE A 106 -0.09 -6.07 -16.28
N PHE A 107 -0.84 -6.18 -15.18
CA PHE A 107 -1.79 -7.25 -14.95
C PHE A 107 -3.20 -6.71 -15.18
N SER A 108 -3.93 -7.31 -16.11
CA SER A 108 -5.28 -6.90 -16.46
C SER A 108 -6.27 -8.04 -16.47
N VAL A 109 -7.52 -7.70 -16.19
CA VAL A 109 -8.69 -8.56 -16.42
C VAL A 109 -9.62 -7.84 -17.39
N THR A 110 -10.19 -8.57 -18.35
CA THR A 110 -11.13 -8.03 -19.34
C THR A 110 -12.58 -8.16 -18.89
N TYR A 111 -13.50 -7.36 -19.46
CA TYR A 111 -14.94 -7.53 -19.21
C TYR A 111 -15.42 -8.94 -19.60
N GLY A 112 -14.82 -9.53 -20.64
CA GLY A 112 -15.01 -10.94 -21.01
C GLY A 112 -14.46 -11.99 -20.03
N GLY A 113 -13.80 -11.60 -18.94
CA GLY A 113 -13.26 -12.52 -17.94
C GLY A 113 -11.94 -13.19 -18.36
N ARG A 114 -11.10 -12.48 -19.14
CA ARG A 114 -9.76 -12.94 -19.51
C ARG A 114 -8.71 -12.26 -18.63
N VAL A 115 -7.79 -13.03 -18.05
CA VAL A 115 -6.56 -12.51 -17.45
C VAL A 115 -5.54 -12.28 -18.56
N ILE A 116 -4.89 -11.11 -18.57
CA ILE A 116 -3.82 -10.74 -19.49
C ILE A 116 -2.69 -10.13 -18.67
N ILE A 117 -1.47 -10.64 -18.80
CA ILE A 117 -0.27 -10.01 -18.23
C ILE A 117 0.66 -9.61 -19.35
N LYS A 118 1.07 -8.35 -19.34
CA LYS A 118 2.08 -7.80 -20.25
C LYS A 118 3.33 -7.45 -19.47
N ARG A 119 4.43 -8.13 -19.81
CA ARG A 119 5.73 -7.89 -19.20
C ARG A 119 6.31 -6.56 -19.65
N ASN A 120 6.82 -5.79 -18.72
CA ASN A 120 7.57 -4.57 -18.97
C ASN A 120 9.02 -4.90 -19.32
N ASP A 121 9.38 -4.70 -20.58
CA ASP A 121 10.76 -4.93 -21.06
C ASP A 121 11.68 -3.73 -20.82
N GLY A 122 11.16 -2.68 -20.18
CA GLY A 122 11.80 -1.39 -20.01
C GLY A 122 11.81 -0.55 -21.30
N VAL A 123 12.64 0.49 -21.28
CA VAL A 123 12.83 1.38 -22.43
C VAL A 123 13.77 0.74 -23.44
N VAL A 124 13.25 0.47 -24.64
CA VAL A 124 13.99 -0.07 -25.78
C VAL A 124 13.89 0.93 -26.93
N ASN A 125 15.02 1.40 -27.47
CA ASN A 125 15.06 2.43 -28.53
C ASN A 125 14.27 3.72 -28.16
N ASN A 126 14.39 4.18 -26.91
CA ASN A 126 13.69 5.33 -26.34
C ASN A 126 12.15 5.17 -26.23
N GLU A 127 11.62 3.95 -26.33
CA GLU A 127 10.21 3.67 -26.14
C GLU A 127 10.00 2.61 -25.06
N LEU A 128 9.05 2.85 -24.17
CA LEU A 128 8.63 1.88 -23.17
C LEU A 128 7.93 0.71 -23.86
N ARG A 129 8.45 -0.52 -23.68
CA ARG A 129 7.95 -1.71 -24.38
C ARG A 129 7.27 -2.69 -23.42
N PHE A 130 6.07 -3.11 -23.78
CA PHE A 130 5.33 -4.19 -23.13
C PHE A 130 5.14 -5.39 -24.07
N THR A 131 5.31 -6.62 -23.57
CA THR A 131 5.11 -7.85 -24.34
C THR A 131 4.11 -8.80 -23.69
N ASP A 132 3.28 -9.49 -24.48
CA ASP A 132 2.32 -10.46 -23.95
C ASP A 132 3.06 -11.64 -23.30
N ALA A 133 2.82 -11.84 -22.00
CA ALA A 133 3.45 -12.91 -21.23
C ALA A 133 2.45 -14.00 -20.84
N VAL A 134 1.23 -13.63 -20.46
CA VAL A 134 0.21 -14.54 -19.93
C VAL A 134 -1.16 -14.15 -20.48
N SER A 135 -1.95 -15.14 -20.91
CA SER A 135 -3.34 -14.93 -21.28
C SER A 135 -4.17 -16.20 -21.10
N TYR A 136 -5.27 -16.13 -20.34
CA TYR A 136 -6.22 -17.23 -20.18
C TYR A 136 -7.59 -16.75 -19.71
N ILE A 137 -8.63 -17.57 -19.88
CA ILE A 137 -10.01 -17.23 -19.53
C ILE A 137 -10.33 -17.80 -18.14
N ILE A 138 -10.89 -16.97 -17.25
CA ILE A 138 -11.24 -17.33 -15.87
C ILE A 138 -12.41 -18.31 -15.84
N TRP A 139 -13.41 -18.15 -16.71
CA TRP A 139 -14.56 -19.05 -16.75
C TRP A 139 -15.32 -18.98 -18.08
N ASN A 140 -15.66 -20.13 -18.66
CA ASN A 140 -16.55 -20.21 -19.83
C ASN A 140 -17.57 -21.34 -19.66
N LEU A 141 -18.67 -21.04 -18.96
CA LEU A 141 -19.86 -21.90 -18.90
C LEU A 141 -21.08 -21.19 -19.51
N GLY A 142 -21.05 -20.94 -20.82
CA GLY A 142 -22.25 -20.69 -21.62
C GLY A 142 -23.17 -19.51 -21.26
N ASN A 143 -22.81 -18.66 -20.28
CA ASN A 143 -23.65 -17.55 -19.77
C ASN A 143 -22.82 -16.34 -19.27
N ASN A 144 -21.54 -16.22 -19.64
CA ASN A 144 -20.62 -15.14 -19.22
C ASN A 144 -20.49 -14.94 -17.70
N ASN A 145 -20.72 -15.97 -16.87
CA ASN A 145 -20.75 -15.82 -15.41
C ASN A 145 -19.43 -15.40 -14.75
N GLY A 146 -18.27 -15.57 -15.42
CA GLY A 146 -16.97 -15.09 -14.95
C GLY A 146 -16.51 -13.78 -15.58
N SER A 147 -17.46 -12.92 -16.01
CA SER A 147 -17.14 -11.59 -16.53
C SER A 147 -16.37 -10.75 -15.52
N GLY A 148 -15.53 -9.84 -16.04
CA GLY A 148 -14.82 -8.80 -15.29
C GLY A 148 -15.68 -7.58 -14.99
N ASP A 149 -17.01 -7.67 -15.04
CA ASP A 149 -17.94 -6.53 -14.89
C ASP A 149 -18.15 -6.03 -13.45
N GLY A 150 -17.33 -6.49 -12.50
CA GLY A 150 -17.25 -5.93 -11.14
C GLY A 150 -15.83 -5.52 -10.83
N THR A 151 -15.33 -5.88 -9.65
CA THR A 151 -14.04 -5.41 -9.12
C THR A 151 -13.10 -6.58 -8.86
N ALA A 152 -11.80 -6.33 -8.89
CA ALA A 152 -10.80 -7.31 -8.51
C ALA A 152 -9.78 -6.72 -7.53
N VAL A 153 -8.85 -7.55 -7.10
CA VAL A 153 -7.61 -7.15 -6.46
C VAL A 153 -6.55 -8.23 -6.72
N VAL A 154 -5.32 -7.80 -6.95
CA VAL A 154 -4.15 -8.67 -7.16
C VAL A 154 -3.17 -8.43 -6.02
N ASP A 155 -2.86 -9.47 -5.27
CA ASP A 155 -1.89 -9.45 -4.16
C ASP A 155 -1.40 -10.88 -3.87
N ASP A 156 -0.39 -11.03 -3.02
CA ASP A 156 0.11 -12.33 -2.54
C ASP A 156 -0.74 -12.79 -1.33
N PHE A 157 -1.94 -13.31 -1.60
CA PHE A 157 -2.91 -13.66 -0.55
C PHE A 157 -2.50 -14.91 0.24
N ASP A 158 -1.55 -15.70 -0.25
CA ASP A 158 -1.08 -16.91 0.41
C ASP A 158 0.36 -16.90 0.87
N ASN A 159 1.05 -15.77 0.69
CA ASN A 159 2.44 -15.55 1.05
C ASN A 159 3.40 -16.52 0.32
N ASP A 160 3.04 -17.00 -0.87
CA ASP A 160 3.92 -17.81 -1.72
C ASP A 160 4.86 -16.97 -2.62
N GLY A 161 4.67 -15.65 -2.60
CA GLY A 161 5.45 -14.67 -3.35
C GLY A 161 5.02 -14.53 -4.80
N THR A 162 3.90 -15.13 -5.21
CA THR A 162 3.34 -14.98 -6.55
C THR A 162 2.04 -14.18 -6.51
N PRO A 163 1.74 -13.38 -7.55
CA PRO A 163 0.49 -12.63 -7.56
C PRO A 163 -0.72 -13.56 -7.65
N ASP A 164 -1.63 -13.49 -6.69
CA ASP A 164 -2.95 -14.10 -6.73
C ASP A 164 -3.99 -13.11 -7.26
N LEU A 165 -5.14 -13.61 -7.72
CA LEU A 165 -6.27 -12.78 -8.12
C LEU A 165 -7.50 -13.12 -7.27
N PHE A 166 -8.12 -12.11 -6.68
CA PHE A 166 -9.49 -12.17 -6.19
C PHE A 166 -10.39 -11.29 -7.06
N LEU A 167 -11.43 -11.86 -7.65
CA LEU A 167 -12.41 -11.16 -8.49
C LEU A 167 -13.81 -11.31 -7.88
N PHE A 168 -14.58 -10.22 -7.82
CA PHE A 168 -15.98 -10.24 -7.42
C PHE A 168 -16.84 -9.42 -8.40
N ASN A 169 -17.72 -10.11 -9.13
CA ASN A 169 -18.39 -9.53 -10.29
C ASN A 169 -19.85 -9.10 -10.04
N ALA A 170 -20.48 -8.50 -11.06
CA ALA A 170 -21.85 -7.97 -10.98
C ALA A 170 -22.93 -9.05 -10.72
N ARG A 171 -22.59 -10.32 -10.93
CA ARG A 171 -23.43 -11.49 -10.66
C ARG A 171 -23.17 -12.11 -9.27
N GLN A 172 -22.37 -11.45 -8.44
CA GLN A 172 -22.03 -11.90 -7.09
C GLN A 172 -21.24 -13.21 -7.10
N LEU A 173 -20.50 -13.47 -8.17
CA LEU A 173 -19.55 -14.56 -8.25
C LEU A 173 -18.21 -14.05 -7.72
N ALA A 174 -17.75 -14.63 -6.62
CA ALA A 174 -16.39 -14.46 -6.13
C ALA A 174 -15.51 -15.56 -6.72
N ILE A 175 -14.32 -15.19 -7.19
CA ILE A 175 -13.33 -16.11 -7.76
C ILE A 175 -11.98 -15.81 -7.13
N PHE A 176 -11.34 -16.84 -6.58
CA PHE A 176 -9.96 -16.82 -6.12
C PHE A 176 -9.11 -17.68 -7.05
N ILE A 177 -8.03 -17.09 -7.56
CA ILE A 177 -7.05 -17.74 -8.43
C ILE A 177 -5.68 -17.62 -7.77
N PRO A 178 -5.16 -18.69 -7.14
CA PRO A 178 -3.79 -18.68 -6.63
C PRO A 178 -2.79 -18.69 -7.79
N ASN A 179 -1.69 -17.97 -7.64
CA ASN A 179 -0.63 -17.81 -8.64
C ASN A 179 -1.22 -17.49 -10.03
N ALA A 180 -1.93 -16.37 -10.11
CA ALA A 180 -2.68 -15.94 -11.28
C ALA A 180 -1.80 -15.56 -12.47
N SER A 181 -0.48 -15.49 -12.29
CA SER A 181 0.51 -15.29 -13.35
C SER A 181 0.82 -16.54 -14.18
N VAL A 182 0.27 -17.70 -13.80
CA VAL A 182 0.38 -18.93 -14.60
C VAL A 182 -0.97 -19.23 -15.27
N PRO A 183 -1.01 -19.58 -16.58
CA PRO A 183 -2.25 -19.96 -17.24
C PRO A 183 -3.02 -21.06 -16.49
N LYS A 184 -4.29 -20.78 -16.16
CA LYS A 184 -5.18 -21.72 -15.46
C LYS A 184 -6.23 -22.30 -16.40
N SER A 185 -6.69 -23.50 -16.08
CA SER A 185 -7.83 -24.12 -16.74
C SER A 185 -9.00 -24.32 -15.77
N VAL A 186 -10.18 -23.92 -16.24
CA VAL A 186 -11.47 -24.10 -15.56
C VAL A 186 -11.78 -25.57 -15.29
N THR A 187 -11.36 -26.44 -16.20
CA THR A 187 -11.65 -27.87 -16.16
C THR A 187 -10.50 -28.69 -15.58
N ALA A 188 -9.51 -28.04 -14.96
CA ALA A 188 -8.38 -28.72 -14.36
C ALA A 188 -8.83 -29.63 -13.19
N ASN A 189 -8.17 -30.78 -13.05
CA ASN A 189 -8.29 -31.66 -11.90
C ASN A 189 -6.88 -31.92 -11.33
N PRO A 190 -6.53 -31.42 -10.14
CA PRO A 190 -7.39 -30.68 -9.20
C PRO A 190 -7.78 -29.28 -9.72
N PRO A 191 -8.86 -28.68 -9.17
CA PRO A 191 -9.26 -27.32 -9.52
C PRO A 191 -8.13 -26.31 -9.31
N GLN A 192 -7.97 -25.42 -10.27
CA GLN A 192 -6.96 -24.35 -10.27
C GLN A 192 -7.55 -22.96 -9.97
N MET A 193 -8.88 -22.87 -9.97
CA MET A 193 -9.66 -21.66 -9.71
C MET A 193 -10.82 -22.05 -8.79
N PHE A 194 -11.08 -21.23 -7.78
CA PHE A 194 -12.01 -21.53 -6.71
C PHE A 194 -13.06 -20.42 -6.65
N TRP A 195 -14.33 -20.76 -6.46
CA TRP A 195 -15.39 -19.75 -6.58
C TRP A 195 -16.61 -20.06 -5.72
N GLN A 196 -17.40 -19.02 -5.44
CA GLN A 196 -18.67 -19.12 -4.74
C GLN A 196 -19.61 -17.98 -5.15
N PHE A 197 -20.92 -18.27 -5.27
CA PHE A 197 -21.96 -17.25 -5.41
C PHE A 197 -22.39 -16.71 -4.04
N PHE A 198 -22.56 -15.39 -3.97
CA PHE A 198 -23.03 -14.65 -2.79
C PHE A 198 -24.36 -13.94 -3.06
N ASN A 199 -25.39 -14.70 -3.43
CA ASN A 199 -26.68 -14.20 -3.92
C ASN A 199 -27.73 -13.87 -2.84
N SER A 200 -27.32 -13.78 -1.56
CA SER A 200 -28.25 -13.56 -0.44
C SER A 200 -28.77 -12.12 -0.33
N ASP A 201 -28.01 -11.16 -0.86
CA ASP A 201 -28.35 -9.74 -0.82
C ASP A 201 -28.04 -9.10 -2.19
N PRO A 202 -29.03 -8.67 -2.98
CA PRO A 202 -28.82 -8.17 -4.34
C PRO A 202 -28.00 -6.88 -4.42
N LYS A 203 -27.75 -6.21 -3.28
CA LYS A 203 -26.93 -4.99 -3.21
C LYS A 203 -25.50 -5.26 -2.75
N PHE A 204 -25.16 -6.47 -2.33
CA PHE A 204 -23.78 -6.89 -2.05
C PHE A 204 -23.07 -7.23 -3.38
N ARG A 205 -22.84 -6.20 -4.18
CA ARG A 205 -22.13 -6.25 -5.47
C ARG A 205 -21.73 -4.85 -5.88
N THR A 206 -20.95 -4.76 -6.94
CA THR A 206 -20.75 -3.55 -7.73
C THR A 206 -20.93 -3.86 -9.21
N ASN A 207 -21.35 -2.86 -9.99
CA ASN A 207 -21.60 -3.02 -11.42
C ASN A 207 -20.73 -2.04 -12.21
N TRP A 208 -19.86 -2.55 -13.08
CA TRP A 208 -18.97 -1.78 -13.96
C TRP A 208 -18.21 -0.66 -13.21
N THR A 209 -17.46 -1.07 -12.19
CA THR A 209 -16.50 -0.27 -11.42
C THR A 209 -15.28 -1.13 -11.13
N VAL A 210 -14.10 -0.55 -11.09
CA VAL A 210 -12.85 -1.32 -11.22
C VAL A 210 -11.98 -1.29 -9.97
N SER A 211 -12.29 -0.40 -9.03
CA SER A 211 -11.51 -0.20 -7.80
C SER A 211 -12.41 -0.11 -6.57
N ALA A 212 -13.32 -1.07 -6.41
CA ALA A 212 -14.16 -1.17 -5.20
C ALA A 212 -13.54 -2.05 -4.11
N MET A 213 -12.29 -2.48 -4.29
CA MET A 213 -11.55 -3.38 -3.41
C MET A 213 -10.10 -2.93 -3.24
N VAL A 214 -9.54 -3.23 -2.07
CA VAL A 214 -8.12 -3.09 -1.76
C VAL A 214 -7.69 -4.22 -0.81
N ALA A 215 -6.46 -4.69 -0.98
CA ALA A 215 -5.86 -5.71 -0.12
C ALA A 215 -5.15 -5.05 1.07
N TYR A 216 -5.39 -5.57 2.27
CA TYR A 216 -4.81 -5.03 3.51
C TYR A 216 -4.77 -6.11 4.60
N ASP A 217 -3.67 -6.22 5.34
CA ASP A 217 -3.57 -7.12 6.50
C ASP A 217 -4.29 -6.46 7.68
N TYR A 218 -5.60 -6.73 7.82
CA TYR A 218 -6.47 -5.98 8.73
C TYR A 218 -6.30 -6.40 10.18
N ASP A 219 -6.07 -7.69 10.45
CA ASP A 219 -5.92 -8.22 11.80
C ASP A 219 -4.46 -8.52 12.21
N GLY A 220 -3.51 -8.22 11.34
CA GLY A 220 -2.07 -8.30 11.64
C GLY A 220 -1.57 -9.74 11.72
N ASP A 221 -2.27 -10.68 11.09
CA ASP A 221 -1.89 -12.10 11.05
C ASP A 221 -0.84 -12.41 9.97
N GLY A 222 -0.50 -11.40 9.15
CA GLY A 222 0.49 -11.49 8.08
C GLY A 222 -0.09 -11.94 6.74
N TYR A 223 -1.39 -12.20 6.64
CA TYR A 223 -2.10 -12.49 5.39
C TYR A 223 -2.97 -11.29 5.00
N LYS A 224 -2.99 -10.97 3.71
CA LYS A 224 -3.82 -9.85 3.23
C LYS A 224 -5.30 -10.24 3.25
N ASP A 225 -6.12 -9.44 3.91
CA ASP A 225 -7.58 -9.43 3.77
C ASP A 225 -8.01 -8.50 2.64
N ILE A 226 -9.31 -8.39 2.41
CA ILE A 226 -9.87 -7.46 1.42
C ILE A 226 -10.84 -6.49 2.09
N ILE A 227 -10.65 -5.19 1.87
CA ILE A 227 -11.67 -4.19 2.13
C ILE A 227 -12.49 -3.98 0.85
N TYR A 228 -13.80 -4.09 0.96
CA TYR A 228 -14.73 -4.04 -0.17
C TYR A 228 -15.87 -3.05 0.07
N ALA A 229 -16.19 -2.24 -0.93
CA ALA A 229 -17.37 -1.37 -0.90
C ALA A 229 -18.43 -1.85 -1.89
N ASP A 230 -19.67 -1.97 -1.41
CA ASP A 230 -20.81 -2.38 -2.25
C ASP A 230 -21.67 -1.20 -2.74
N MET A 231 -22.65 -1.51 -3.60
CA MET A 231 -23.59 -0.54 -4.16
C MET A 231 -24.38 0.27 -3.11
N SER A 232 -24.51 -0.18 -1.87
CA SER A 232 -25.25 0.54 -0.83
C SER A 232 -24.38 1.48 0.00
N GLY A 233 -23.09 1.62 -0.33
CA GLY A 233 -22.15 2.38 0.49
C GLY A 233 -21.83 1.66 1.80
N ARG A 234 -21.95 0.33 1.82
CA ARG A 234 -21.47 -0.50 2.94
C ARG A 234 -20.03 -0.89 2.66
N ILE A 235 -19.18 -0.70 3.65
CA ILE A 235 -17.77 -1.08 3.63
C ILE A 235 -17.61 -2.36 4.44
N TRP A 236 -17.08 -3.38 3.81
CA TRP A 236 -16.94 -4.72 4.34
C TRP A 236 -15.48 -5.10 4.45
N LEU A 237 -15.13 -5.75 5.54
CA LEU A 237 -13.95 -6.60 5.62
C LEU A 237 -14.32 -7.97 5.10
N TRP A 238 -13.52 -8.51 4.20
CA TRP A 238 -13.58 -9.87 3.72
C TRP A 238 -12.29 -10.58 4.11
N LYS A 239 -12.38 -11.36 5.19
CA LYS A 239 -11.26 -12.01 5.84
C LYS A 239 -10.65 -13.11 4.97
N ASN A 240 -9.33 -13.15 4.96
CA ASN A 240 -8.51 -14.22 4.42
C ASN A 240 -8.26 -15.26 5.51
N ILE A 241 -9.08 -16.31 5.53
CA ILE A 241 -8.94 -17.38 6.51
C ILE A 241 -7.94 -18.40 5.95
N HIS A 242 -6.65 -18.09 6.06
CA HIS A 242 -5.54 -18.83 5.46
C HIS A 242 -5.54 -20.33 5.79
N SER A 243 -6.05 -20.72 6.98
CA SER A 243 -6.22 -22.12 7.40
C SER A 243 -7.16 -22.95 6.51
N ARG A 244 -7.98 -22.30 5.67
CA ARG A 244 -8.89 -22.95 4.70
C ARG A 244 -8.27 -23.15 3.31
N GLY A 245 -6.98 -22.86 3.15
CA GLY A 245 -6.25 -23.02 1.89
C GLY A 245 -6.93 -22.25 0.75
N ASN A 246 -7.16 -22.88 -0.40
CA ASN A 246 -7.72 -22.19 -1.57
C ASN A 246 -9.20 -21.77 -1.43
N THR A 247 -9.85 -22.08 -0.31
CA THR A 247 -11.20 -21.59 0.03
C THR A 247 -11.19 -20.49 1.10
N ARG A 248 -10.03 -19.86 1.33
CA ARG A 248 -9.77 -18.82 2.35
C ARG A 248 -10.78 -17.67 2.40
N PHE A 249 -11.40 -17.32 1.28
CA PHE A 249 -12.40 -16.24 1.19
C PHE A 249 -13.86 -16.73 1.21
N PHE A 250 -14.09 -18.04 1.26
CA PHE A 250 -15.42 -18.65 1.09
C PHE A 250 -16.05 -19.10 2.41
N ASP A 251 -15.59 -18.52 3.51
CA ASP A 251 -16.22 -18.70 4.81
C ASP A 251 -17.52 -17.88 4.88
N PRO A 252 -18.65 -18.49 5.30
CA PRO A 252 -19.90 -17.77 5.50
C PRO A 252 -19.78 -16.59 6.47
N ASN A 253 -18.91 -16.70 7.48
CA ASN A 253 -18.65 -15.69 8.52
C ASN A 253 -17.42 -14.81 8.22
N GLY A 254 -16.75 -15.02 7.08
CA GLY A 254 -15.55 -14.26 6.71
C GLY A 254 -15.84 -12.83 6.28
N ARG A 255 -17.11 -12.41 6.14
CA ARG A 255 -17.50 -11.05 5.75
C ARG A 255 -18.06 -10.29 6.94
N VAL A 256 -17.41 -9.20 7.32
CA VAL A 256 -17.77 -8.35 8.47
C VAL A 256 -18.06 -6.94 7.96
N LEU A 257 -19.24 -6.41 8.30
CA LEU A 257 -19.56 -5.02 8.00
C LEU A 257 -18.70 -4.12 8.90
N LEU A 258 -17.86 -3.26 8.32
CA LEU A 258 -17.09 -2.27 9.06
C LEU A 258 -17.96 -1.05 9.38
N PHE A 259 -18.60 -0.49 8.35
CA PHE A 259 -19.55 0.60 8.49
C PHE A 259 -20.43 0.74 7.25
N SER A 260 -21.43 1.61 7.33
CA SER A 260 -22.24 2.01 6.18
C SER A 260 -22.38 3.52 6.14
N ASP A 261 -22.28 4.09 4.94
CA ASP A 261 -22.50 5.49 4.69
C ASP A 261 -23.30 5.68 3.38
N PRO A 262 -24.56 6.15 3.46
CA PRO A 262 -25.41 6.33 2.29
C PRO A 262 -24.89 7.39 1.32
N ASP A 263 -24.01 8.31 1.75
CA ASP A 263 -23.45 9.33 0.86
C ASP A 263 -22.47 8.74 -0.15
N VAL A 264 -21.95 7.54 0.09
CA VAL A 264 -21.14 6.76 -0.87
C VAL A 264 -21.87 5.52 -1.40
N GLY A 265 -23.17 5.40 -1.15
CA GLY A 265 -24.03 4.37 -1.73
C GLY A 265 -24.96 4.89 -2.81
N THR A 266 -25.59 4.00 -3.57
CA THR A 266 -26.61 4.33 -4.56
C THR A 266 -27.86 3.46 -4.43
N THR A 267 -28.96 3.97 -4.96
CA THR A 267 -30.17 3.18 -5.28
C THR A 267 -30.30 2.95 -6.78
N ALA A 268 -29.41 3.50 -7.62
CA ALA A 268 -29.40 3.28 -9.05
C ALA A 268 -29.16 1.80 -9.36
N ALA A 269 -29.82 1.31 -10.41
CA ALA A 269 -29.71 -0.09 -10.84
C ALA A 269 -28.28 -0.47 -11.26
N TYR A 270 -27.47 0.52 -11.64
CA TYR A 270 -26.12 0.36 -12.13
C TYR A 270 -25.23 1.43 -11.47
N GLY A 271 -24.36 1.00 -10.58
CA GLY A 271 -23.38 1.85 -9.92
C GLY A 271 -22.42 1.00 -9.09
N GLY A 272 -21.40 1.64 -8.54
CA GLY A 272 -20.51 1.00 -7.60
C GLY A 272 -19.67 2.02 -6.85
N ALA A 273 -19.32 1.67 -5.63
CA ALA A 273 -18.33 2.42 -4.89
C ALA A 273 -16.96 2.29 -5.58
N VAL A 274 -16.11 3.26 -5.29
CA VAL A 274 -14.73 3.34 -5.75
C VAL A 274 -13.91 3.72 -4.52
N LEU A 275 -12.83 3.02 -4.25
CA LEU A 275 -12.05 3.23 -3.05
C LEU A 275 -10.55 3.00 -3.27
N ASP A 276 -9.78 3.54 -2.35
CA ASP A 276 -8.42 3.11 -2.09
C ASP A 276 -8.09 3.28 -0.61
N LEU A 277 -7.07 2.58 -0.13
CA LEU A 277 -6.64 2.60 1.27
C LEU A 277 -5.16 2.94 1.34
N ALA A 278 -4.83 4.00 2.08
CA ALA A 278 -3.46 4.39 2.37
C ALA A 278 -3.44 5.28 3.60
N ASP A 279 -2.29 5.36 4.26
CA ASP A 279 -2.05 6.29 5.36
C ASP A 279 -1.90 7.72 4.78
N VAL A 280 -3.03 8.36 4.46
CA VAL A 280 -3.09 9.66 3.76
C VAL A 280 -2.50 10.74 4.65
N ASP A 281 -2.75 10.60 5.95
CA ASP A 281 -2.22 11.50 6.94
C ASP A 281 -0.89 11.08 7.58
N ASP A 282 -0.23 10.02 7.13
CA ASP A 282 1.01 9.43 7.67
C ASP A 282 1.07 9.35 9.21
N ASP A 283 -0.06 9.06 9.88
CA ASP A 283 -0.13 8.82 11.32
C ASP A 283 0.20 7.36 11.72
N GLY A 284 0.48 6.52 10.72
CA GLY A 284 0.76 5.10 10.86
C GLY A 284 -0.49 4.23 10.86
N VAL A 285 -1.67 4.79 10.59
CA VAL A 285 -2.97 4.12 10.48
C VAL A 285 -3.57 4.40 9.09
N PRO A 286 -3.94 3.37 8.32
CA PRO A 286 -4.49 3.63 6.99
C PRO A 286 -5.84 4.33 7.02
N ASP A 287 -6.00 5.32 6.15
CA ASP A 287 -7.23 6.01 5.84
C ASP A 287 -7.90 5.44 4.60
N LEU A 288 -9.22 5.61 4.51
CA LEU A 288 -10.00 5.15 3.36
C LEU A 288 -10.48 6.35 2.54
N VAL A 289 -10.15 6.39 1.24
CA VAL A 289 -10.70 7.37 0.30
C VAL A 289 -11.79 6.69 -0.52
N VAL A 290 -13.01 7.24 -0.53
CA VAL A 290 -14.17 6.61 -1.18
C VAL A 290 -14.95 7.62 -2.02
N GLY A 291 -15.32 7.19 -3.22
CA GLY A 291 -16.30 7.83 -4.09
C GLY A 291 -17.34 6.83 -4.58
N HIS A 292 -18.21 7.28 -5.49
CA HIS A 292 -19.21 6.42 -6.09
C HIS A 292 -19.47 6.84 -7.55
N THR A 293 -19.60 5.87 -8.46
CA THR A 293 -19.58 6.12 -9.92
C THR A 293 -20.73 6.96 -10.48
N ASP A 294 -21.75 7.27 -9.70
CA ASP A 294 -22.87 8.14 -10.12
C ASP A 294 -22.96 9.46 -9.32
N LYS A 295 -21.99 9.72 -8.43
CA LYS A 295 -21.93 10.95 -7.61
C LYS A 295 -20.64 11.70 -7.84
N ARG A 296 -20.60 12.97 -7.42
CA ARG A 296 -19.39 13.81 -7.51
C ARG A 296 -18.50 13.76 -6.27
N ASN A 297 -19.05 13.30 -5.15
CA ASN A 297 -18.36 13.39 -3.88
C ASN A 297 -17.19 12.40 -3.80
N ILE A 298 -16.11 12.89 -3.21
CA ILE A 298 -14.96 12.10 -2.77
C ILE A 298 -14.80 12.37 -1.29
N PHE A 299 -14.86 11.33 -0.47
CA PHE A 299 -14.71 11.41 0.98
C PHE A 299 -13.44 10.69 1.43
N LEU A 300 -12.75 11.28 2.39
CA LEU A 300 -11.69 10.67 3.17
C LEU A 300 -12.25 10.28 4.54
N TYR A 301 -12.08 9.02 4.93
CA TYR A 301 -12.45 8.50 6.25
C TYR A 301 -11.16 8.22 7.02
N PRO A 302 -10.83 9.07 8.02
CA PRO A 302 -9.66 8.84 8.84
C PRO A 302 -9.72 7.49 9.57
N GLY A 303 -8.64 6.73 9.50
CA GLY A 303 -8.49 5.47 10.19
C GLY A 303 -8.20 5.67 11.68
N LYS A 304 -8.63 4.72 12.51
CA LYS A 304 -8.22 4.64 13.92
C LYS A 304 -7.94 3.21 14.29
N LEU A 305 -6.95 2.98 15.15
CA LEU A 305 -6.75 1.68 15.78
C LEU A 305 -7.48 1.63 17.13
N VAL A 306 -8.53 0.81 17.22
CA VAL A 306 -9.23 0.51 18.47
C VAL A 306 -9.02 -0.97 18.77
N ASN A 307 -8.39 -1.28 19.91
CA ASN A 307 -7.99 -2.66 20.26
C ASN A 307 -7.20 -3.36 19.14
N GLN A 308 -6.30 -2.61 18.49
CA GLN A 308 -5.47 -3.08 17.36
C GLN A 308 -6.25 -3.44 16.09
N GLN A 309 -7.52 -3.06 15.99
CA GLN A 309 -8.32 -3.21 14.78
C GLN A 309 -8.54 -1.84 14.13
N LEU A 310 -8.40 -1.79 12.81
CA LEU A 310 -8.67 -0.60 12.01
C LEU A 310 -10.17 -0.31 12.00
N VAL A 311 -10.57 0.86 12.46
CA VAL A 311 -11.97 1.31 12.46
C VAL A 311 -12.09 2.67 11.81
N PHE A 312 -13.26 2.93 11.21
CA PHE A 312 -13.62 4.19 10.60
C PHE A 312 -14.90 4.72 11.22
N ASP A 313 -14.98 6.04 11.47
CA ASP A 313 -16.21 6.71 11.90
C ASP A 313 -16.76 7.58 10.76
N PRO A 314 -17.89 7.21 10.12
CA PRO A 314 -18.49 7.98 9.04
C PRO A 314 -18.86 9.41 9.43
N ARG A 315 -19.03 9.70 10.73
CA ARG A 315 -19.32 11.05 11.23
C ARG A 315 -18.10 11.97 11.19
N GLU A 316 -16.90 11.40 11.10
CA GLU A 316 -15.64 12.13 11.01
C GLU A 316 -15.11 12.23 9.57
N LYS A 317 -15.88 11.76 8.59
CA LYS A 317 -15.47 11.84 7.18
C LYS A 317 -15.24 13.28 6.74
N ILE A 318 -14.29 13.44 5.84
CA ILE A 318 -13.87 14.71 5.29
C ILE A 318 -14.24 14.71 3.80
N ALA A 319 -15.01 15.69 3.34
CA ALA A 319 -15.20 15.89 1.92
C ALA A 319 -13.90 16.45 1.31
N LEU A 320 -13.32 15.74 0.35
CA LEU A 320 -12.35 16.31 -0.59
C LEU A 320 -13.09 17.01 -1.73
N VAL A 321 -14.15 16.36 -2.22
CA VAL A 321 -15.15 16.93 -3.12
C VAL A 321 -16.53 16.70 -2.50
N ARG A 322 -17.32 17.75 -2.40
CA ARG A 322 -18.68 17.76 -1.85
C ARG A 322 -19.69 17.21 -2.87
N PRO A 323 -20.91 16.82 -2.44
CA PRO A 323 -21.93 16.30 -3.36
C PRO A 323 -22.32 17.25 -4.50
N ASP A 324 -22.16 18.56 -4.33
CA ASP A 324 -22.38 19.57 -5.37
C ASP A 324 -21.20 19.70 -6.37
N GLY A 325 -20.17 18.86 -6.23
CA GLY A 325 -18.95 18.87 -7.05
C GLY A 325 -17.92 19.92 -6.62
N ASP A 326 -18.20 20.71 -5.59
CA ASP A 326 -17.29 21.73 -5.09
C ASP A 326 -16.24 21.15 -4.16
N LEU A 327 -15.11 21.84 -3.99
CA LEU A 327 -14.04 21.41 -3.12
C LEU A 327 -14.45 21.48 -1.65
N GLY A 328 -14.04 20.49 -0.85
CA GLY A 328 -14.18 20.56 0.61
C GLY A 328 -13.09 21.40 1.27
N ASN A 329 -13.15 21.51 2.60
CA ASN A 329 -12.36 22.52 3.35
C ASN A 329 -10.84 22.27 3.35
N LEU A 330 -10.40 21.04 3.06
CA LEU A 330 -8.98 20.70 2.99
C LEU A 330 -8.41 20.82 1.57
N VAL A 331 -9.24 21.13 0.58
CA VAL A 331 -8.82 21.22 -0.82
C VAL A 331 -8.99 22.64 -1.31
N SER A 332 -7.97 23.16 -2.00
CA SER A 332 -7.97 24.52 -2.53
C SER A 332 -7.57 24.56 -4.01
N VAL A 333 -7.88 25.69 -4.66
CA VAL A 333 -7.34 26.04 -5.98
C VAL A 333 -6.22 27.06 -5.76
N ASP A 334 -5.07 26.81 -6.32
CA ASP A 334 -3.95 27.76 -6.34
C ASP A 334 -3.98 28.57 -7.65
N PRO A 335 -4.31 29.88 -7.61
CA PRO A 335 -4.42 30.68 -8.82
C PRO A 335 -3.08 30.90 -9.53
N THR A 336 -1.95 30.59 -8.89
CA THR A 336 -0.61 30.69 -9.50
C THR A 336 -0.27 29.46 -10.36
N ILE A 337 -1.01 28.36 -10.19
CA ILE A 337 -0.83 27.12 -10.94
C ILE A 337 -1.91 27.06 -12.05
N PRO A 338 -1.55 27.16 -13.34
CA PRO A 338 -2.51 27.33 -14.43
C PRO A 338 -3.61 26.27 -14.50
N ASN A 339 -3.27 25.02 -14.20
CA ASN A 339 -4.18 23.88 -14.21
C ASN A 339 -4.79 23.56 -12.84
N SER A 340 -4.57 24.40 -11.82
CA SER A 340 -5.33 24.27 -10.59
C SER A 340 -6.77 24.73 -10.83
N LYS A 341 -7.72 23.79 -10.72
CA LYS A 341 -9.13 23.99 -11.09
C LYS A 341 -10.03 23.27 -10.09
N ASN A 342 -11.23 23.81 -9.94
CA ASN A 342 -12.28 23.21 -9.13
C ASN A 342 -13.14 22.28 -10.03
N PRO A 343 -13.33 20.99 -9.66
CA PRO A 343 -14.11 20.05 -10.47
C PRO A 343 -15.59 20.42 -10.60
N LYS A 344 -16.11 21.34 -9.78
CA LYS A 344 -17.46 21.92 -9.94
C LYS A 344 -17.70 22.54 -11.32
N LEU A 345 -16.62 22.98 -11.98
CA LEU A 345 -16.66 23.57 -13.32
C LEU A 345 -16.88 22.53 -14.42
N LEU A 346 -16.90 21.24 -14.08
CA LEU A 346 -17.13 20.16 -15.03
C LEU A 346 -18.61 19.77 -15.12
N PRO A 347 -19.10 19.40 -16.31
CA PRO A 347 -20.45 18.86 -16.47
C PRO A 347 -20.69 17.57 -15.68
N SER A 348 -19.64 16.80 -15.37
CA SER A 348 -19.67 15.61 -14.51
C SER A 348 -18.34 15.45 -13.77
N PHE A 349 -18.37 14.76 -12.63
CA PHE A 349 -17.16 14.35 -11.89
C PHE A 349 -17.38 13.01 -11.17
N ALA A 350 -17.89 12.00 -11.91
CA ALA A 350 -18.18 10.69 -11.32
C ALA A 350 -16.93 9.81 -11.27
N PRO A 351 -16.33 9.55 -10.10
CA PRO A 351 -15.10 8.77 -10.03
C PRO A 351 -15.36 7.33 -10.44
N THR A 352 -14.43 6.77 -11.20
CA THR A 352 -14.35 5.34 -11.57
C THR A 352 -13.09 4.70 -11.01
N LEU A 353 -12.09 5.53 -10.72
CA LEU A 353 -10.82 5.12 -10.16
C LEU A 353 -10.32 6.13 -9.12
N ILE A 354 -9.90 5.60 -7.98
CA ILE A 354 -9.18 6.34 -6.93
C ILE A 354 -7.85 5.61 -6.67
N LYS A 355 -6.76 6.37 -6.64
CA LYS A 355 -5.43 5.86 -6.26
C LYS A 355 -4.73 6.85 -5.34
N VAL A 356 -4.21 6.36 -4.21
CA VAL A 356 -3.47 7.15 -3.23
C VAL A 356 -2.00 6.74 -3.26
N ILE A 357 -1.11 7.71 -3.51
CA ILE A 357 0.33 7.50 -3.64
C ILE A 357 1.09 8.81 -3.43
N ASP A 358 2.30 8.76 -2.88
CA ASP A 358 3.21 9.91 -2.84
C ASP A 358 3.96 9.99 -4.17
N VAL A 359 3.54 10.92 -5.04
CA VAL A 359 3.96 10.92 -6.44
C VAL A 359 5.20 11.74 -6.71
N ASP A 360 5.58 12.67 -5.84
CA ASP A 360 6.83 13.43 -5.97
C ASP A 360 7.86 13.09 -4.88
N ARG A 361 7.57 12.06 -4.08
CA ARG A 361 8.44 11.54 -3.01
C ARG A 361 8.72 12.60 -1.95
N ASP A 362 7.78 13.53 -1.73
CA ASP A 362 7.91 14.59 -0.73
C ASP A 362 7.52 14.11 0.69
N GLY A 363 7.04 12.87 0.81
CA GLY A 363 6.58 12.26 2.06
C GLY A 363 5.13 12.60 2.40
N ILE A 364 4.35 13.17 1.47
CA ILE A 364 2.93 13.47 1.64
C ILE A 364 2.15 12.74 0.55
N LYS A 365 1.11 11.99 0.95
CA LYS A 365 0.26 11.28 -0.02
C LYS A 365 -0.55 12.22 -0.89
N ASP A 366 -0.62 11.87 -2.17
CA ASP A 366 -1.46 12.48 -3.18
C ASP A 366 -2.58 11.54 -3.59
N ILE A 367 -3.61 12.08 -4.25
CA ILE A 367 -4.78 11.31 -4.64
C ILE A 367 -5.11 11.57 -6.11
N PHE A 368 -5.00 10.53 -6.93
CA PHE A 368 -5.47 10.51 -8.30
C PHE A 368 -6.94 10.10 -8.35
N ILE A 369 -7.71 10.85 -9.14
CA ILE A 369 -9.10 10.54 -9.48
C ILE A 369 -9.23 10.52 -10.99
N ALA A 370 -9.68 9.39 -11.54
CA ALA A 370 -10.17 9.32 -12.92
C ALA A 370 -11.69 9.17 -12.91
N THR A 371 -12.36 9.79 -13.88
CA THR A 371 -13.82 9.85 -13.91
C THR A 371 -14.42 9.29 -15.19
N ASP A 372 -15.73 9.03 -15.13
CA ASP A 372 -16.61 8.78 -16.27
C ASP A 372 -17.88 9.62 -16.07
N ALA A 373 -18.41 10.21 -17.14
CA ALA A 373 -19.62 11.01 -17.06
C ALA A 373 -20.91 10.24 -17.36
N TRP A 374 -20.81 9.04 -17.95
CA TRP A 374 -21.95 8.29 -18.49
C TRP A 374 -23.09 8.15 -17.48
N ARG A 375 -22.77 7.85 -16.21
CA ARG A 375 -23.77 7.60 -15.16
C ARG A 375 -24.44 8.85 -14.60
N GLN A 376 -23.82 10.02 -14.78
CA GLN A 376 -24.45 11.29 -14.42
C GLN A 376 -25.37 11.82 -15.54
N GLY A 377 -25.54 11.06 -16.63
CA GLY A 377 -26.36 11.46 -17.78
C GLY A 377 -25.81 12.70 -18.50
N ALA A 378 -24.53 13.01 -18.29
CA ALA A 378 -23.88 14.14 -18.90
C ALA A 378 -23.23 13.70 -20.22
N ASN A 379 -23.45 14.47 -21.28
CA ASN A 379 -22.65 14.34 -22.51
C ASN A 379 -21.27 14.95 -22.24
N PHE A 380 -20.40 14.26 -21.52
CA PHE A 380 -19.07 14.73 -21.15
C PHE A 380 -18.16 13.52 -20.98
N GLY A 381 -16.86 13.71 -21.08
CA GLY A 381 -15.91 12.61 -21.02
C GLY A 381 -15.26 12.46 -19.67
N GLY A 382 -14.45 11.42 -19.52
CA GLY A 382 -13.62 11.21 -18.35
C GLY A 382 -12.59 12.32 -18.16
N SER A 383 -12.38 12.74 -16.93
CA SER A 383 -11.35 13.70 -16.52
C SER A 383 -10.37 13.00 -15.57
N ILE A 384 -9.15 13.53 -15.47
CA ILE A 384 -8.17 13.08 -14.48
C ILE A 384 -7.75 14.26 -13.63
N TYR A 385 -7.90 14.10 -12.33
CA TYR A 385 -7.52 15.08 -11.31
C TYR A 385 -6.46 14.51 -10.38
N LEU A 386 -5.52 15.35 -10.00
CA LEU A 386 -4.58 15.11 -8.92
C LEU A 386 -4.91 16.07 -7.78
N PHE A 387 -5.24 15.51 -6.62
CA PHE A 387 -5.25 16.23 -5.37
C PHE A 387 -3.84 16.10 -4.78
N LYS A 388 -2.98 17.08 -5.08
CA LYS A 388 -1.60 17.09 -4.59
C LYS A 388 -1.58 17.50 -3.13
N GLY A 389 -1.02 16.67 -2.27
CA GLY A 389 -0.75 16.98 -0.88
C GLY A 389 0.11 18.24 -0.74
N ARG A 390 -0.30 19.16 0.13
CA ARG A 390 0.32 20.47 0.34
C ARG A 390 0.34 20.82 1.82
N GLY A 391 1.28 20.22 2.53
CA GLY A 391 1.39 20.41 3.97
C GLY A 391 0.14 19.94 4.71
N ARG A 392 0.01 20.37 5.96
CA ARG A 392 -0.99 19.82 6.88
C ARG A 392 -1.62 20.92 7.74
N THR A 393 -2.83 20.67 8.22
CA THR A 393 -3.48 21.49 9.23
C THR A 393 -2.85 21.24 10.61
N THR A 394 -3.17 22.09 11.59
CA THR A 394 -2.66 21.95 12.96
C THR A 394 -3.12 20.67 13.66
N ASP A 395 -4.23 20.08 13.23
CA ASP A 395 -4.75 18.80 13.70
C ASP A 395 -4.26 17.59 12.87
N GLY A 396 -3.24 17.77 12.03
CA GLY A 396 -2.52 16.68 11.34
C GLY A 396 -3.06 16.29 9.97
N LYS A 397 -4.24 16.79 9.57
CA LYS A 397 -4.88 16.42 8.29
C LYS A 397 -4.12 17.00 7.10
N THR A 398 -4.07 16.24 6.02
CA THR A 398 -3.43 16.66 4.75
C THR A 398 -4.26 17.75 4.09
N ASN A 399 -3.63 18.88 3.75
CA ASN A 399 -4.23 19.85 2.82
C ASN A 399 -3.89 19.43 1.39
N PHE A 400 -4.76 19.77 0.45
CA PHE A 400 -4.57 19.45 -0.96
C PHE A 400 -4.75 20.68 -1.85
N VAL A 401 -4.04 20.68 -2.96
CA VAL A 401 -4.34 21.54 -4.11
C VAL A 401 -4.92 20.66 -5.22
N SER A 402 -6.04 21.08 -5.78
CA SER A 402 -6.71 20.37 -6.88
C SER A 402 -6.10 20.77 -8.22
N LEU A 403 -5.65 19.80 -9.00
CA LEU A 403 -5.03 19.98 -10.32
C LEU A 403 -5.81 19.17 -11.37
N GLU A 404 -6.34 19.85 -12.39
CA GLU A 404 -6.91 19.21 -13.58
C GLU A 404 -5.75 18.79 -14.49
N LEU A 405 -5.48 17.48 -14.57
CA LEU A 405 -4.42 16.94 -15.42
C LEU A 405 -4.95 16.64 -16.83
N VAL A 406 -6.16 16.08 -16.89
CA VAL A 406 -6.88 15.84 -18.14
C VAL A 406 -8.30 16.34 -17.98
N ARG A 407 -8.71 17.24 -18.87
CA ARG A 407 -10.10 17.67 -18.98
C ARG A 407 -10.84 16.74 -19.93
N GLY A 408 -11.97 16.20 -19.48
CA GLY A 408 -12.85 15.42 -20.35
C GLY A 408 -13.40 16.22 -21.52
N ASN A 409 -13.75 15.50 -22.59
CA ASN A 409 -14.33 16.08 -23.81
C ASN A 409 -15.78 15.61 -23.99
N TYR A 410 -16.61 16.41 -24.65
CA TYR A 410 -17.97 15.99 -25.00
C TYR A 410 -17.92 14.80 -25.98
N SER A 411 -18.68 13.73 -25.77
CA SER A 411 -18.58 12.53 -26.63
C SER A 411 -18.90 12.85 -28.10
N SER A 412 -19.79 13.82 -28.34
CA SER A 412 -20.10 14.34 -29.67
C SER A 412 -18.92 15.01 -30.40
N SER A 413 -17.81 15.31 -29.72
CA SER A 413 -16.61 15.83 -30.39
C SER A 413 -15.76 14.74 -31.04
N GLY A 414 -16.04 13.46 -30.77
CA GLY A 414 -15.29 12.33 -31.34
C GLY A 414 -13.81 12.29 -30.91
N VAL A 415 -13.50 12.84 -29.73
CA VAL A 415 -12.13 12.87 -29.19
C VAL A 415 -12.02 11.84 -28.09
N ASN A 416 -11.20 10.81 -28.33
CA ASN A 416 -10.88 9.80 -27.34
C ASN A 416 -9.80 10.28 -26.34
N PRO A 417 -9.70 9.64 -25.16
CA PRO A 417 -10.63 8.67 -24.57
C PRO A 417 -11.96 9.32 -24.15
N TYR A 418 -13.05 8.54 -24.21
CA TYR A 418 -14.37 9.02 -23.82
C TYR A 418 -14.56 8.98 -22.31
N ASP A 419 -14.02 7.97 -21.65
CA ASP A 419 -14.14 7.71 -20.22
C ASP A 419 -12.88 7.01 -19.70
N PHE A 420 -12.78 6.87 -18.38
CA PHE A 420 -11.68 6.15 -17.75
C PHE A 420 -12.24 5.00 -16.95
N ASP A 421 -12.31 3.82 -17.55
CA ASP A 421 -12.81 2.63 -16.86
C ASP A 421 -11.75 1.97 -16.02
N SER A 422 -10.47 2.03 -16.40
CA SER A 422 -9.40 1.28 -15.74
C SER A 422 -8.20 2.15 -15.42
N GLY A 423 -7.33 1.69 -14.53
CA GLY A 423 -6.05 2.33 -14.31
C GLY A 423 -5.30 1.83 -13.08
N ALA A 424 -4.01 2.15 -13.05
CA ALA A 424 -3.07 1.65 -12.05
C ALA A 424 -1.92 2.64 -11.83
N VAL A 425 -1.31 2.57 -10.64
CA VAL A 425 -0.13 3.37 -10.27
C VAL A 425 1.09 2.49 -10.06
N GLY A 426 2.25 2.98 -10.46
CA GLY A 426 3.53 2.28 -10.41
C GLY A 426 4.56 2.90 -11.35
N ASP A 427 5.84 2.67 -11.08
CA ASP A 427 6.95 3.21 -11.88
C ASP A 427 7.14 2.35 -13.15
N ILE A 428 6.51 2.76 -14.26
CA ILE A 428 6.48 1.98 -15.50
C ILE A 428 7.68 2.24 -16.39
N ASP A 429 8.29 3.43 -16.32
CA ASP A 429 9.48 3.76 -17.11
C ASP A 429 10.81 3.62 -16.35
N ASN A 430 10.72 3.24 -15.07
CA ASN A 430 11.84 2.91 -14.19
C ASN A 430 12.72 4.13 -13.87
N ASP A 431 12.10 5.30 -13.74
CA ASP A 431 12.73 6.54 -13.30
C ASP A 431 12.75 6.73 -11.76
N GLY A 432 12.06 5.85 -11.03
CA GLY A 432 11.95 5.86 -9.56
C GLY A 432 10.76 6.64 -9.02
N ILE A 433 10.04 7.33 -9.89
CA ILE A 433 8.86 8.09 -9.56
C ILE A 433 7.63 7.28 -10.00
N PRO A 434 6.57 7.17 -9.17
CA PRO A 434 5.39 6.44 -9.58
C PRO A 434 4.66 7.16 -10.70
N ASP A 435 4.28 6.41 -11.72
CA ASP A 435 3.39 6.87 -12.77
C ASP A 435 1.95 6.49 -12.44
N PHE A 436 1.01 7.11 -13.16
CA PHE A 436 -0.38 6.70 -13.16
C PHE A 436 -0.86 6.50 -14.59
N VAL A 437 -1.46 5.34 -14.87
CA VAL A 437 -2.11 5.06 -16.16
C VAL A 437 -3.61 5.00 -15.93
N ALA A 438 -4.38 5.72 -16.73
CA ALA A 438 -5.83 5.63 -16.77
C ALA A 438 -6.30 5.35 -18.20
N ALA A 439 -7.11 4.32 -18.38
CA ALA A 439 -7.51 3.79 -19.67
C ALA A 439 -9.04 3.81 -19.86
N ASP A 440 -9.44 4.14 -21.09
CA ASP A 440 -10.77 3.86 -21.64
C ASP A 440 -10.81 2.38 -21.96
N GLY A 441 -11.39 1.62 -21.02
CA GLY A 441 -11.23 0.19 -20.95
C GLY A 441 -12.12 -0.53 -21.95
N ASN A 442 -13.30 -0.02 -22.27
CA ASN A 442 -14.29 -0.69 -23.11
C ASN A 442 -14.38 -0.16 -24.56
N HIS A 443 -14.03 1.10 -24.85
CA HIS A 443 -14.33 1.70 -26.16
C HIS A 443 -13.15 1.74 -27.11
N SER A 444 -11.96 2.07 -26.61
CA SER A 444 -10.96 2.60 -27.56
C SER A 444 -9.52 2.13 -27.35
N GLY A 445 -9.19 1.46 -26.24
CA GLY A 445 -7.82 1.07 -25.93
C GLY A 445 -6.87 2.26 -25.74
N ASN A 446 -7.43 3.47 -25.68
CA ASN A 446 -6.73 4.71 -25.42
C ASN A 446 -6.55 4.88 -23.92
N TYR A 447 -5.47 5.55 -23.54
CA TYR A 447 -5.17 5.84 -22.16
C TYR A 447 -4.42 7.16 -22.03
N TYR A 448 -4.35 7.66 -20.81
CA TYR A 448 -3.35 8.65 -20.44
C TYR A 448 -2.32 8.02 -19.53
N LYS A 449 -1.07 8.35 -19.80
CA LYS A 449 0.02 8.16 -18.84
C LYS A 449 0.26 9.51 -18.19
N ILE A 450 0.11 9.55 -16.89
CA ILE A 450 0.60 10.63 -16.07
C ILE A 450 1.98 10.20 -15.62
N VAL A 451 2.94 10.63 -16.42
CA VAL A 451 4.36 10.41 -16.18
C VAL A 451 4.91 11.69 -15.60
N MET A 452 5.55 11.58 -14.45
CA MET A 452 6.21 12.71 -13.83
C MET A 452 7.39 13.11 -14.70
N THR A 453 7.45 14.36 -15.14
CA THR A 453 8.60 14.81 -15.93
C THR A 453 9.78 14.97 -14.99
N THR A 454 10.68 13.98 -15.00
CA THR A 454 11.91 14.00 -14.23
C THR A 454 13.06 14.53 -15.09
N ASN A 455 13.94 15.30 -14.48
CA ASN A 455 15.18 15.75 -15.15
C ASN A 455 16.33 14.72 -15.03
N PHE A 456 16.06 13.50 -14.55
CA PHE A 456 17.08 12.50 -14.15
C PHE A 456 18.19 13.08 -13.24
N LEU A 457 17.87 14.11 -12.45
CA LEU A 457 18.75 14.72 -11.47
C LEU A 457 18.19 14.47 -10.08
N TYR A 458 19.00 13.94 -9.16
CA TYR A 458 18.59 13.70 -7.78
C TYR A 458 18.17 14.99 -7.08
N VAL A 459 17.19 14.92 -6.19
CA VAL A 459 16.88 16.04 -5.29
C VAL A 459 18.09 16.34 -4.40
N THR A 460 18.22 17.59 -3.95
CA THR A 460 19.33 18.00 -3.08
C THR A 460 19.10 17.63 -1.61
N GLU A 461 17.84 17.38 -1.23
CA GLU A 461 17.49 16.94 0.11
C GLU A 461 17.99 15.51 0.37
N ALA A 462 18.35 15.22 1.62
CA ALA A 462 18.66 13.87 2.06
C ALA A 462 17.42 12.98 1.95
N GLY A 463 17.58 11.81 1.32
CA GLY A 463 16.57 10.76 1.37
C GLY A 463 16.62 10.04 2.71
N PHE A 464 15.48 9.64 3.27
CA PHE A 464 15.47 8.75 4.42
C PHE A 464 14.31 7.77 4.46
N LEU A 465 14.55 6.67 5.16
CA LEU A 465 13.57 5.64 5.49
C LEU A 465 13.41 5.55 7.00
N VAL A 466 12.18 5.36 7.46
CA VAL A 466 11.86 4.88 8.80
C VAL A 466 11.36 3.46 8.67
N SER A 467 12.05 2.51 9.29
CA SER A 467 11.66 1.11 9.22
C SER A 467 10.27 0.88 9.84
N PHE A 468 9.55 -0.18 9.46
CA PHE A 468 8.50 -0.70 10.35
C PHE A 468 9.06 -0.97 11.75
N GLU A 469 8.19 -1.12 12.74
CA GLU A 469 8.60 -1.65 14.04
C GLU A 469 9.42 -2.92 13.80
N THR A 470 10.63 -3.00 14.36
CA THR A 470 11.57 -4.09 14.04
C THR A 470 10.99 -5.50 14.18
N PRO A 471 10.07 -5.79 15.13
CA PRO A 471 9.39 -7.08 15.15
C PRO A 471 8.52 -7.38 13.91
N ARG A 472 7.89 -6.34 13.32
CA ARG A 472 7.09 -6.45 12.09
C ARG A 472 7.95 -6.64 10.85
N LEU A 473 9.18 -6.12 10.83
CA LEU A 473 10.14 -6.41 9.74
C LEU A 473 10.44 -7.90 9.61
N VAL A 474 10.41 -8.64 10.72
CA VAL A 474 10.88 -10.02 10.81
C VAL A 474 9.77 -11.03 11.17
N GLY A 475 8.50 -10.67 10.95
CA GLY A 475 7.37 -11.61 10.99
C GLY A 475 7.10 -12.25 12.37
N ILE A 476 7.36 -11.53 13.46
CA ILE A 476 7.09 -12.05 14.82
C ILE A 476 5.57 -12.03 15.07
N PRO A 477 4.91 -13.18 15.32
CA PRO A 477 3.49 -13.21 15.63
C PRO A 477 3.19 -12.37 16.87
N LEU A 478 2.07 -11.65 16.86
CA LEU A 478 1.69 -10.72 17.93
C LEU A 478 1.55 -11.40 19.30
N ALA A 479 1.24 -12.70 19.31
CA ALA A 479 1.24 -13.56 20.51
C ALA A 479 2.62 -13.62 21.20
N ASN A 480 3.71 -13.59 20.43
CA ASN A 480 5.08 -13.67 20.94
C ASN A 480 5.59 -12.31 21.44
N LEU A 481 4.98 -11.19 21.01
CA LEU A 481 5.35 -9.83 21.44
C LEU A 481 4.88 -9.49 22.84
N ARG A 482 3.84 -10.18 23.35
CA ARG A 482 3.40 -10.01 24.73
C ARG A 482 4.47 -10.43 25.73
N GLU A 483 5.35 -11.34 25.33
CA GLU A 483 6.34 -11.94 26.21
C GLU A 483 7.76 -11.50 25.90
N ASN A 484 8.09 -11.04 24.68
CA ASN A 484 9.45 -10.73 24.25
C ASN A 484 9.61 -9.33 23.60
N PHE A 485 10.64 -8.58 24.00
CA PHE A 485 11.02 -7.27 23.49
C PHE A 485 12.37 -7.31 22.77
N THR A 486 12.68 -6.32 21.94
CA THR A 486 13.92 -6.28 21.17
C THR A 486 15.11 -5.97 22.07
N LYS A 487 16.07 -6.90 22.14
CA LYS A 487 17.32 -6.80 22.90
C LYS A 487 18.47 -6.26 22.05
N ARG A 488 18.57 -6.70 20.80
CA ARG A 488 19.66 -6.33 19.90
C ARG A 488 19.17 -6.25 18.46
N ILE A 489 19.69 -5.29 17.72
CA ILE A 489 19.46 -5.14 16.28
C ILE A 489 20.83 -5.02 15.61
N GLU A 490 21.06 -5.84 14.58
CA GLU A 490 22.17 -5.67 13.63
C GLU A 490 21.57 -5.32 12.27
N VAL A 491 22.08 -4.26 11.66
CA VAL A 491 21.67 -3.80 10.34
C VAL A 491 22.88 -3.89 9.41
N THR A 492 22.71 -4.60 8.30
CA THR A 492 23.67 -4.66 7.21
C THR A 492 23.11 -3.93 6.00
N VAL A 493 23.82 -2.95 5.47
CA VAL A 493 23.48 -2.21 4.25
C VAL A 493 24.52 -2.56 3.18
N VAL A 494 24.05 -3.04 2.03
CA VAL A 494 24.88 -3.33 0.86
C VAL A 494 24.60 -2.28 -0.20
N PHE A 495 25.65 -1.66 -0.74
CA PHE A 495 25.58 -0.63 -1.77
C PHE A 495 25.94 -1.19 -3.15
N ALA A 496 25.37 -0.60 -4.20
CA ALA A 496 25.70 -0.95 -5.58
C ALA A 496 27.16 -0.60 -5.89
N ASN A 497 27.83 -1.47 -6.65
CA ASN A 497 29.19 -1.24 -7.10
C ASN A 497 29.21 -0.54 -8.48
N THR A 498 28.62 0.66 -8.53
CA THR A 498 28.57 1.50 -9.73
C THR A 498 29.38 2.78 -9.48
N SER A 499 29.74 3.47 -10.56
CA SER A 499 30.33 4.81 -10.50
C SER A 499 29.34 5.88 -10.00
N GLU A 500 28.03 5.61 -10.13
CA GLU A 500 26.94 6.50 -9.69
C GLU A 500 26.64 6.38 -8.19
N SER A 501 26.91 5.20 -7.60
CA SER A 501 26.76 4.94 -6.16
C SER A 501 27.85 5.64 -5.36
N GLN A 502 27.61 6.92 -5.08
CA GLN A 502 28.48 7.82 -4.33
C GLN A 502 27.65 8.70 -3.39
N GLY A 503 28.28 9.26 -2.37
CA GLY A 503 27.61 10.09 -1.38
C GLY A 503 27.89 9.59 0.03
N THR A 504 26.99 9.93 0.94
CA THR A 504 27.11 9.52 2.35
C THR A 504 25.80 8.95 2.85
N PHE A 505 25.88 8.20 3.94
CA PHE A 505 24.71 7.66 4.62
C PHE A 505 24.88 7.75 6.13
N SER A 506 23.78 7.66 6.86
CA SER A 506 23.81 7.52 8.32
C SER A 506 22.85 6.44 8.78
N LEU A 507 23.14 5.84 9.93
CA LEU A 507 22.32 4.80 10.54
C LEU A 507 21.98 5.17 11.98
N ARG A 508 20.70 5.32 12.26
CA ARG A 508 20.17 5.78 13.53
C ARG A 508 19.05 4.88 14.02
N TYR A 509 18.70 4.99 15.29
CA TYR A 509 17.59 4.23 15.87
C TYR A 509 16.75 5.04 16.85
N ALA A 510 15.48 4.65 16.93
CA ALA A 510 14.55 5.01 17.98
C ALA A 510 14.38 3.83 18.94
N LYS A 511 14.27 4.09 20.25
CA LYS A 511 14.04 3.06 21.28
C LYS A 511 12.56 2.68 21.43
N SER A 512 11.70 3.27 20.63
CA SER A 512 10.26 3.05 20.61
C SER A 512 9.72 3.46 19.25
N LYS A 513 8.47 3.08 18.97
CA LYS A 513 7.74 3.54 17.80
C LYS A 513 7.78 5.08 17.70
N ILE A 514 8.18 5.56 16.54
CA ILE A 514 8.05 6.94 16.10
C ILE A 514 6.56 7.14 15.79
N ARG A 515 5.91 7.96 16.61
CA ARG A 515 4.47 8.20 16.51
C ARG A 515 4.09 8.88 15.20
N ASP A 516 4.94 9.80 14.77
CA ASP A 516 4.75 10.54 13.53
C ASP A 516 6.13 10.67 12.83
N PRO A 517 6.41 9.82 11.83
CA PRO A 517 7.69 9.82 11.12
C PRO A 517 7.89 11.02 10.20
N ARG A 518 6.88 11.88 9.97
CA ARG A 518 7.02 13.09 9.14
C ARG A 518 7.69 14.24 9.87
N LEU A 519 7.41 14.37 11.18
CA LEU A 519 7.87 15.51 11.99
C LEU A 519 9.29 15.34 12.50
N ILE A 520 9.93 14.23 12.15
CA ILE A 520 11.27 13.94 12.61
C ILE A 520 12.29 14.68 11.76
N ASP A 521 13.28 15.27 12.41
CA ASP A 521 14.59 15.39 11.81
C ASP A 521 15.37 14.13 12.16
N PRO A 522 15.72 13.27 11.18
CA PRO A 522 16.52 12.08 11.43
C PRO A 522 17.78 12.35 12.26
N LYS A 523 18.37 13.54 12.15
CA LYS A 523 19.61 13.92 12.86
C LYS A 523 19.44 14.00 14.38
N ASN A 524 18.21 14.16 14.87
CA ASN A 524 17.91 14.18 16.30
C ASN A 524 17.86 12.77 16.94
N TYR A 525 17.92 11.70 16.14
CA TYR A 525 17.87 10.33 16.64
C TYR A 525 19.26 9.78 16.95
N THR A 526 19.33 8.81 17.86
CA THR A 526 20.61 8.28 18.33
C THR A 526 21.31 7.50 17.22
N LEU A 527 22.59 7.79 16.98
CA LEU A 527 23.45 7.03 16.07
C LEU A 527 23.62 5.59 16.55
N PHE A 528 23.75 4.66 15.62
CA PHE A 528 24.22 3.32 15.97
C PHE A 528 25.63 3.39 16.61
N PRO A 529 25.94 2.52 17.59
CA PRO A 529 27.26 2.46 18.18
C PRO A 529 28.37 2.33 17.12
N GLY A 530 29.42 3.15 17.24
CA GLY A 530 30.56 3.15 16.32
C GLY A 530 30.32 3.84 14.97
N THR A 531 29.18 4.52 14.79
CA THR A 531 28.85 5.25 13.55
C THR A 531 28.96 6.77 13.72
N THR A 532 28.97 7.51 12.61
CA THR A 532 28.99 8.98 12.59
C THR A 532 27.78 9.53 11.85
N GLU A 533 27.55 10.85 11.96
CA GLU A 533 26.41 11.52 11.33
C GLU A 533 26.39 11.44 9.80
N SER A 534 27.55 11.21 9.19
CA SER A 534 27.74 11.14 7.75
C SER A 534 28.92 10.22 7.46
N MET A 535 28.63 9.02 6.96
CA MET A 535 29.62 8.00 6.62
C MET A 535 29.73 7.89 5.09
N PRO A 536 30.95 7.88 4.51
CA PRO A 536 31.10 7.56 3.10
C PRO A 536 30.74 6.09 2.85
N ILE A 537 30.30 5.76 1.64
CA ILE A 537 30.10 4.38 1.22
C ILE A 537 31.45 3.63 1.35
N PRO A 538 31.54 2.53 2.10
CA PRO A 538 32.80 1.83 2.30
C PRO A 538 33.30 1.20 0.99
N PRO A 539 34.62 1.05 0.79
CA PRO A 539 35.17 0.38 -0.41
C PRO A 539 34.68 -1.07 -0.59
N THR A 540 34.37 -1.76 0.52
CA THR A 540 33.79 -3.10 0.54
C THR A 540 32.33 -3.13 0.05
N ARG A 541 31.71 -1.96 -0.15
CA ARG A 541 30.29 -1.76 -0.47
C ARG A 541 29.32 -2.38 0.53
N THR A 542 29.80 -2.86 1.67
CA THR A 542 29.00 -3.47 2.72
C THR A 542 29.33 -2.80 4.04
N PHE A 543 28.30 -2.34 4.73
CA PHE A 543 28.39 -1.77 6.06
C PHE A 543 27.50 -2.55 7.01
N ALA A 544 27.98 -2.82 8.23
CA ALA A 544 27.19 -3.46 9.27
C ALA A 544 27.41 -2.71 10.60
N ALA A 545 26.32 -2.49 11.33
CA ALA A 545 26.38 -1.94 12.68
C ALA A 545 25.35 -2.63 13.57
N THR A 546 25.66 -2.66 14.87
CA THR A 546 24.83 -3.32 15.88
C THR A 546 24.52 -2.34 16.99
N VAL A 547 23.26 -2.32 17.42
CA VAL A 547 22.84 -1.73 18.70
C VAL A 547 22.36 -2.84 19.62
N GLU A 548 22.86 -2.83 20.86
CA GLU A 548 22.39 -3.69 21.94
C GLU A 548 21.80 -2.82 23.05
N PHE A 549 20.57 -3.11 23.45
CA PHE A 549 19.87 -2.37 24.49
C PHE A 549 20.19 -2.98 25.86
N SER A 550 20.58 -2.14 26.82
CA SER A 550 20.82 -2.61 28.20
C SER A 550 19.58 -3.28 28.80
N THR A 551 18.40 -2.75 28.49
CA THR A 551 17.08 -3.34 28.77
C THR A 551 16.34 -3.54 27.45
N PRO A 552 15.74 -4.72 27.18
CA PRO A 552 14.92 -4.92 25.99
C PRO A 552 13.86 -3.84 25.81
N VAL A 553 13.69 -3.35 24.58
CA VAL A 553 12.78 -2.25 24.25
C VAL A 553 11.65 -2.70 23.33
N MET A 554 10.48 -2.09 23.51
CA MET A 554 9.30 -2.34 22.68
C MET A 554 9.38 -1.52 21.40
N ASP A 555 9.15 -2.17 20.25
CA ASP A 555 9.00 -1.53 18.94
C ASP A 555 10.08 -0.52 18.54
N PRO A 556 11.39 -0.82 18.68
CA PRO A 556 12.41 0.08 18.16
C PRO A 556 12.36 0.11 16.63
N GLN A 557 12.71 1.26 16.07
CA GLN A 557 12.77 1.50 14.62
C GLN A 557 14.17 1.97 14.23
N VAL A 558 14.56 1.63 13.00
CA VAL A 558 15.81 2.04 12.37
C VAL A 558 15.51 3.17 11.40
N ILE A 559 16.38 4.17 11.37
CA ILE A 559 16.34 5.27 10.42
C ILE A 559 17.62 5.20 9.58
N ILE A 560 17.46 5.11 8.27
CA ILE A 560 18.57 5.14 7.31
C ILE A 560 18.44 6.43 6.51
N THR A 561 19.49 7.24 6.49
CA THR A 561 19.55 8.44 5.64
C THR A 561 20.59 8.25 4.55
N ILE A 562 20.33 8.76 3.36
CA ILE A 562 21.25 8.79 2.22
C ILE A 562 21.33 10.21 1.64
N GLU A 563 22.53 10.68 1.38
CA GLU A 563 22.80 12.02 0.89
C GLU A 563 23.67 11.97 -0.37
N PRO A 564 23.30 12.67 -1.45
CA PRO A 564 24.15 12.82 -2.63
C PRO A 564 25.51 13.45 -2.29
N PRO A 565 26.58 13.17 -3.05
CA PRO A 565 27.90 13.70 -2.73
C PRO A 565 27.99 15.20 -2.99
N LYS A 566 28.87 15.89 -2.24
CA LYS A 566 29.21 17.29 -2.48
C LYS A 566 30.39 17.39 -3.46
N ARG A 567 30.35 18.39 -4.34
CA ARG A 567 31.46 18.80 -5.21
C ARG A 567 32.47 19.63 -4.43
N SER A 568 33.63 19.89 -5.04
CA SER A 568 34.70 20.70 -4.45
C SER A 568 34.29 22.14 -4.13
N ASP A 569 33.29 22.67 -4.83
CA ASP A 569 32.70 24.00 -4.59
C ASP A 569 31.61 24.00 -3.50
N GLY A 570 31.33 22.86 -2.88
CA GLY A 570 30.31 22.69 -1.85
C GLY A 570 28.89 22.45 -2.37
N THR A 571 28.66 22.51 -3.67
CA THR A 571 27.36 22.20 -4.29
C THR A 571 27.09 20.68 -4.30
N VAL A 572 25.82 20.28 -4.37
CA VAL A 572 25.44 18.87 -4.46
C VAL A 572 25.64 18.34 -5.88
N ASP A 573 26.31 17.20 -6.04
CA ASP A 573 26.41 16.49 -7.32
C ASP A 573 25.15 15.67 -7.58
N ARG A 574 24.16 16.34 -8.18
CA ARG A 574 22.81 15.81 -8.45
C ARG A 574 22.78 14.68 -9.49
N THR A 575 23.92 14.24 -10.02
CA THR A 575 24.00 13.10 -10.94
C THR A 575 24.35 11.78 -10.23
N LYS A 576 24.62 11.84 -8.92
CA LYS A 576 25.04 10.69 -8.11
C LYS A 576 24.25 10.62 -6.82
N SER A 577 24.05 9.42 -6.32
CA SER A 577 23.37 9.16 -5.04
C SER A 577 23.89 7.84 -4.49
N PRO A 578 23.90 7.63 -3.16
CA PRO A 578 24.03 6.28 -2.63
C PRO A 578 22.95 5.39 -3.27
N GLN A 579 23.36 4.23 -3.78
CA GLN A 579 22.46 3.21 -4.32
C GLN A 579 22.57 2.00 -3.40
N ILE A 580 21.51 1.68 -2.66
CA ILE A 580 21.42 0.54 -1.74
C ILE A 580 20.84 -0.64 -2.51
N LEU A 581 21.53 -1.78 -2.50
CA LEU A 581 21.08 -3.05 -3.09
C LEU A 581 20.28 -3.91 -2.12
N SER A 582 20.69 -3.91 -0.85
CA SER A 582 19.93 -4.63 0.17
C SER A 582 20.13 -4.06 1.56
N ILE A 583 19.10 -4.26 2.38
CA ILE A 583 19.13 -4.00 3.81
C ILE A 583 18.76 -5.30 4.51
N THR A 584 19.64 -5.80 5.38
CA THR A 584 19.36 -6.97 6.20
C THR A 584 19.25 -6.55 7.66
N TYR A 585 18.10 -6.87 8.27
CA TYR A 585 17.87 -6.71 9.69
C TYR A 585 17.99 -8.07 10.37
N LYS A 586 18.81 -8.13 11.42
CA LYS A 586 18.86 -9.24 12.37
C LYS A 586 18.42 -8.73 13.73
N VAL A 587 17.43 -9.40 14.31
CA VAL A 587 16.78 -8.97 15.55
C VAL A 587 16.87 -10.10 16.55
N TRP A 588 17.43 -9.81 17.72
CA TRP A 588 17.38 -10.67 18.89
C TRP A 588 16.39 -10.08 19.87
N THR A 589 15.51 -10.94 20.39
CA THR A 589 14.51 -10.58 21.39
C THR A 589 14.82 -11.29 22.70
N GLU A 590 14.34 -10.72 23.80
CA GLU A 590 14.41 -11.31 25.14
C GLU A 590 13.11 -11.03 25.89
N PRO A 591 12.78 -11.82 26.93
CA PRO A 591 11.57 -11.59 27.70
C PRO A 591 11.47 -10.18 28.26
N ALA A 592 10.25 -9.63 28.22
CA ALA A 592 9.96 -8.34 28.83
C ALA A 592 10.24 -8.40 30.34
N GLN A 593 11.26 -7.67 30.80
CA GLN A 593 11.57 -7.58 32.23
C GLN A 593 10.72 -6.47 32.87
N VAL A 594 9.65 -6.84 33.56
CA VAL A 594 8.87 -5.88 34.37
C VAL A 594 9.63 -5.61 35.66
N GLN A 595 10.22 -4.42 35.78
CA GLN A 595 10.80 -3.95 37.04
C GLN A 595 9.74 -3.15 37.81
N VAL A 596 9.09 -3.78 38.79
CA VAL A 596 8.14 -3.10 39.68
C VAL A 596 8.93 -2.18 40.63
N LYS A 597 8.96 -0.87 40.33
CA LYS A 597 9.77 0.08 41.10
C LYS A 597 9.15 0.50 42.45
N ARG A 598 7.82 0.45 42.62
CA ARG A 598 7.12 0.76 43.89
C ARG A 598 5.77 0.04 43.98
N PHE A 599 5.56 -0.67 45.09
CA PHE A 599 4.24 -1.12 45.54
C PHE A 599 3.73 -0.10 46.57
N GLN A 600 2.62 0.58 46.31
CA GLN A 600 1.90 1.34 47.34
C GLN A 600 0.66 0.57 47.75
N TRP A 601 0.71 -0.06 48.92
CA TRP A 601 -0.50 -0.57 49.57
C TRP A 601 -1.25 0.61 50.18
N MET A 602 -2.37 1.00 49.56
CA MET A 602 -3.34 1.84 50.26
C MET A 602 -4.17 0.94 51.17
N ARG A 603 -4.02 1.11 52.48
CA ARG A 603 -4.99 0.58 53.45
C ARG A 603 -6.26 1.42 53.29
N ASN A 604 -7.36 0.78 52.91
CA ASN A 604 -8.67 1.37 53.14
C ASN A 604 -8.88 1.46 54.66
N ASN A 605 -9.07 2.69 55.16
CA ASN A 605 -9.55 2.96 56.51
C ASN A 605 -11.08 2.94 56.54
#